data_AF-A0A1Y3SQG4-F1
#
_entry.id   AF-A0A1Y3SQG4-F1
#
_cell.length_a   1.000
_cell.length_b   1.000
_cell.length_c   1.000
_cell.angle_alpha   90.00
_cell.angle_beta   90.00
_cell.angle_gamma   90.00
#
_symmetry.space_group_name_H-M   'P 1'
#
loop_
_entity.id
_entity.type
_entity.pdbx_description
1 polymer ?
#
loop_
_entity_poly.entity_id
_entity_poly.type
_entity_poly.pdbx_seq_one_letter_code
_entity_poly.pdbx_strand_id
1 'polypeptide(L)'
;MESMKGKEWNRSGKKLAERINQEQRLMYYFLQFHGLNTKIQIQKEWADYIEQNYEIIQGWVEFNLIQYLQRRNPSAPGIVDKLSPPKERDLEKVKKYWKMIVAIKPVCEIYGENPLNEKNISIDHFVPWSYVAHDELWNLTPTTRSINSSKSNSLPDWNIYFPMLCKSEYLSYEMMWEYPQIHKAFEKCAREHLNNQEIRHRLYQQGLSEREFSGRLEEIILPVYQSAKSMGFSNWSLKA
;
A
#
# COMPACT_ATOMS: atom_id res chain seq x y z
N MET A 1 34.65 12.58 -19.47
CA MET A 1 35.43 13.84 -19.49
C MET A 1 36.81 13.56 -18.91
N GLU A 2 37.78 13.18 -19.75
CA GLU A 2 39.15 12.88 -19.28
C GLU A 2 39.91 14.12 -18.79
N SER A 3 39.51 15.29 -19.28
CA SER A 3 40.06 16.62 -18.98
C SER A 3 39.53 17.26 -17.68
N MET A 4 38.47 16.68 -17.08
CA MET A 4 37.81 17.20 -15.87
C MET A 4 38.23 16.37 -14.65
N LYS A 5 39.43 16.64 -14.13
CA LYS A 5 40.00 15.95 -12.96
C LYS A 5 40.41 16.94 -11.87
N GLY A 6 40.31 16.51 -10.60
CA GLY A 6 40.83 17.25 -9.45
C GLY A 6 40.27 18.68 -9.32
N LYS A 7 41.17 19.68 -9.31
CA LYS A 7 40.85 21.10 -9.07
C LYS A 7 39.93 21.72 -10.12
N GLU A 8 39.74 21.10 -11.27
CA GLU A 8 38.80 21.58 -12.31
C GLU A 8 37.34 21.63 -11.82
N TRP A 9 36.98 20.77 -10.86
CA TRP A 9 35.65 20.79 -10.23
C TRP A 9 35.49 21.90 -9.18
N ASN A 10 36.60 22.46 -8.67
CA ASN A 10 36.60 23.52 -7.66
C ASN A 10 36.55 24.91 -8.30
N ARG A 11 35.52 25.17 -9.10
CA ARG A 11 35.25 26.46 -9.75
C ARG A 11 33.91 27.01 -9.27
N SER A 12 33.72 28.34 -9.37
CA SER A 12 32.38 28.92 -9.16
C SER A 12 31.40 28.37 -10.21
N GLY A 13 30.13 28.21 -9.86
CA GLY A 13 29.16 27.50 -10.70
C GLY A 13 29.11 27.99 -12.16
N LYS A 14 29.20 29.31 -12.39
CA LYS A 14 29.25 29.89 -13.74
C LYS A 14 30.52 29.47 -14.51
N LYS A 15 31.70 29.57 -13.88
CA LYS A 15 32.98 29.16 -14.48
C LYS A 15 33.05 27.64 -14.70
N LEU A 16 32.39 26.86 -13.85
CA LEU A 16 32.29 25.42 -14.00
C LEU A 16 31.39 25.07 -15.20
N ALA A 17 30.23 25.71 -15.34
CA ALA A 17 29.33 25.53 -16.49
C ALA A 17 30.00 25.89 -17.82
N GLU A 18 30.70 27.03 -17.88
CA GLU A 18 31.49 27.44 -19.05
C GLU A 18 32.57 26.41 -19.40
N ARG A 19 33.26 25.86 -18.39
CA ARG A 19 34.27 24.82 -18.59
C ARG A 19 33.67 23.50 -19.08
N ILE A 20 32.54 23.07 -18.51
CA ILE A 20 31.81 21.87 -18.92
C ILE A 20 31.39 21.99 -20.38
N ASN A 21 30.89 23.16 -20.81
CA ASN A 21 30.46 23.39 -22.18
C ASN A 21 31.57 23.25 -23.23
N GLN A 22 32.84 23.28 -22.84
CA GLN A 22 33.97 23.04 -23.75
C GLN A 22 34.15 21.55 -24.09
N GLU A 23 33.51 20.65 -23.34
CA GLU A 23 33.54 19.22 -23.61
C GLU A 23 32.60 18.86 -24.77
N GLN A 24 32.99 17.86 -25.54
CA GLN A 24 32.20 17.39 -26.69
C GLN A 24 31.25 16.26 -26.31
N ARG A 25 30.17 16.13 -27.08
CA ARG A 25 29.21 15.01 -27.01
C ARG A 25 28.51 14.88 -25.65
N LEU A 26 28.23 16.00 -24.99
CA LEU A 26 27.47 16.01 -23.74
C LEU A 26 25.97 15.76 -23.99
N MET A 27 25.24 15.26 -23.01
CA MET A 27 23.79 15.14 -23.16
C MET A 27 23.10 16.50 -23.33
N TYR A 28 23.59 17.50 -22.59
CA TYR A 28 23.11 18.87 -22.64
C TYR A 28 24.26 19.87 -22.46
N TYR A 29 24.00 21.10 -22.89
CA TYR A 29 24.87 22.26 -22.68
C TYR A 29 24.15 23.34 -21.89
N PHE A 30 24.88 24.11 -21.09
CA PHE A 30 24.32 25.27 -20.40
C PHE A 30 24.19 26.44 -21.38
N LEU A 31 22.97 26.97 -21.57
CA LEU A 31 22.76 28.24 -22.29
C LEU A 31 22.94 29.43 -21.36
N GLN A 32 22.47 29.28 -20.13
CA GLN A 32 22.57 30.29 -19.08
C GLN A 32 22.70 29.61 -17.73
N PHE A 33 23.60 30.09 -16.87
CA PHE A 33 23.77 29.58 -15.52
C PHE A 33 23.43 30.67 -14.51
N HIS A 34 22.25 30.60 -13.89
CA HIS A 34 21.74 31.63 -12.97
C HIS A 34 20.75 31.05 -11.94
N GLY A 35 21.26 30.26 -10.98
CA GLY A 35 20.44 29.67 -9.92
C GLY A 35 19.27 28.87 -10.49
N LEU A 36 18.05 29.16 -10.03
CA LEU A 36 16.81 28.54 -10.52
C LEU A 36 16.47 28.92 -11.99
N ASN A 37 17.02 30.03 -12.50
CA ASN A 37 16.83 30.47 -13.89
C ASN A 37 17.89 29.90 -14.84
N THR A 38 18.59 28.84 -14.43
CA THR A 38 19.54 28.13 -15.29
C THR A 38 18.81 27.50 -16.46
N LYS A 39 19.29 27.74 -17.68
CA LYS A 39 18.77 27.18 -18.92
C LYS A 39 19.77 26.23 -19.51
N ILE A 40 19.31 25.04 -19.87
CA ILE A 40 20.09 24.04 -20.59
C ILE A 40 19.47 23.78 -21.96
N GLN A 41 20.28 23.31 -22.89
CA GLN A 41 19.84 22.78 -24.17
C GLN A 41 20.28 21.33 -24.27
N ILE A 42 19.32 20.43 -24.44
CA ILE A 42 19.57 19.01 -24.72
C ILE A 42 19.93 18.90 -26.20
N GLN A 43 20.97 18.14 -26.54
CA GLN A 43 21.33 17.91 -27.94
C GLN A 43 20.26 17.06 -28.64
N LYS A 44 20.08 17.27 -29.94
CA LYS A 44 19.00 16.65 -30.71
C LYS A 44 19.07 15.12 -30.66
N GLU A 45 20.26 14.55 -30.79
CA GLU A 45 20.46 13.09 -30.80
C GLU A 45 20.05 12.46 -29.46
N TRP A 46 20.32 13.16 -28.36
CA TRP A 46 19.91 12.74 -27.03
C TRP A 46 18.43 12.93 -26.78
N ALA A 47 17.83 14.02 -27.28
CA ALA A 47 16.39 14.23 -27.22
C ALA A 47 15.64 13.12 -27.98
N ASP A 48 16.06 12.84 -29.22
CA ASP A 48 15.49 11.79 -30.06
C ASP A 48 15.66 10.41 -29.39
N TYR A 49 16.81 10.14 -28.76
CA TYR A 49 17.03 8.90 -27.98
C TYR A 49 16.09 8.79 -26.77
N ILE A 50 15.94 9.87 -26.00
CA ILE A 50 15.07 9.89 -24.81
C ILE A 50 13.61 9.66 -25.24
N GLU A 51 13.16 10.29 -26.32
CA GLU A 51 11.81 10.13 -26.86
C GLU A 51 11.55 8.70 -27.32
N GLN A 52 12.48 8.10 -28.07
CA GLN A 52 12.37 6.70 -28.53
C GLN A 52 12.35 5.68 -27.39
N ASN A 53 13.03 5.98 -26.27
CA ASN A 53 13.17 5.08 -25.13
C ASN A 53 12.38 5.53 -23.90
N TYR A 54 11.41 6.42 -24.09
CA TYR A 54 10.73 7.12 -23.01
C TYR A 54 10.16 6.17 -21.95
N GLU A 55 9.43 5.13 -22.37
CA GLU A 55 8.82 4.14 -21.46
C GLU A 55 9.85 3.44 -20.56
N ILE A 56 11.02 3.09 -21.11
CA ILE A 56 12.09 2.42 -20.36
C ILE A 56 12.71 3.40 -19.36
N ILE A 57 12.99 4.62 -19.80
CA ILE A 57 13.58 5.66 -18.96
C ILE A 57 12.61 6.03 -17.83
N GLN A 58 11.32 6.18 -18.14
CA GLN A 58 10.27 6.44 -17.18
C GLN A 58 10.20 5.32 -16.14
N GLY A 59 10.09 4.06 -16.55
CA GLY A 59 10.07 2.92 -15.63
C GLY A 59 11.32 2.84 -14.75
N TRP A 60 12.51 3.17 -15.29
CA TRP A 60 13.74 3.23 -14.51
C TRP A 60 13.73 4.37 -13.47
N VAL A 61 13.24 5.56 -13.83
CA VAL A 61 13.09 6.68 -12.90
C VAL A 61 12.09 6.34 -11.79
N GLU A 62 10.94 5.77 -12.15
CA GLU A 62 9.91 5.34 -11.21
C GLU A 62 10.44 4.29 -10.23
N PHE A 63 11.16 3.27 -10.73
CA PHE A 63 11.81 2.27 -9.87
C PHE A 63 12.78 2.89 -8.86
N ASN A 64 13.64 3.82 -9.30
CA ASN A 64 14.57 4.50 -8.38
C ASN A 64 13.83 5.37 -7.36
N LEU A 65 12.73 6.01 -7.76
CA LEU A 65 11.88 6.78 -6.86
C LEU A 65 11.22 5.86 -5.82
N ILE A 66 10.66 4.72 -6.23
CA ILE A 66 10.12 3.68 -5.33
C ILE A 66 11.18 3.25 -4.32
N GLN A 67 12.38 2.89 -4.79
CA GLN A 67 13.48 2.45 -3.93
C GLN A 67 13.95 3.55 -2.98
N TYR A 68 13.95 4.80 -3.41
CA TYR A 68 14.24 5.94 -2.55
C TYR A 68 13.17 6.10 -1.47
N LEU A 69 11.89 6.07 -1.85
CA LEU A 69 10.76 6.22 -0.93
C LEU A 69 10.69 5.06 0.08
N GLN A 70 10.96 3.82 -0.34
CA GLN A 70 11.05 2.65 0.53
C GLN A 70 12.14 2.78 1.58
N ARG A 71 13.33 3.25 1.19
CA ARG A 71 14.43 3.50 2.13
C ARG A 71 14.10 4.59 3.15
N ARG A 72 13.28 5.58 2.78
CA ARG A 72 12.91 6.70 3.66
C ARG A 72 11.68 6.42 4.52
N ASN A 73 10.81 5.51 4.09
CA ASN A 73 9.56 5.17 4.76
C ASN A 73 9.46 3.64 4.99
N PRO A 74 10.38 3.05 5.77
CA PRO A 74 10.41 1.59 5.97
C PRO A 74 9.12 1.06 6.60
N SER A 75 8.40 1.90 7.34
CA SER A 75 7.13 1.56 8.01
C SER A 75 5.88 1.79 7.13
N ALA A 76 6.04 2.35 5.92
CA ALA A 76 4.93 2.59 5.02
C ALA A 76 4.80 1.42 4.03
N PRO A 77 3.73 0.62 4.12
CA PRO A 77 3.45 -0.40 3.11
C PRO A 77 2.95 0.25 1.81
N GLY A 78 2.99 -0.52 0.71
CA GLY A 78 2.33 -0.15 -0.56
C GLY A 78 2.89 1.08 -1.26
N ILE A 79 4.21 1.33 -1.20
CA ILE A 79 4.80 2.57 -1.76
C ILE A 79 4.61 2.69 -3.27
N VAL A 80 4.65 1.58 -3.99
CA VAL A 80 4.36 1.53 -5.44
C VAL A 80 2.92 1.98 -5.70
N ASP A 81 1.97 1.41 -4.95
CA ASP A 81 0.54 1.73 -5.07
C ASP A 81 0.21 3.16 -4.60
N LYS A 82 1.06 3.79 -3.78
CA LYS A 82 0.95 5.22 -3.42
C LYS A 82 1.38 6.16 -4.53
N LEU A 83 2.30 5.74 -5.39
CA LEU A 83 2.75 6.54 -6.54
C LEU A 83 1.75 6.49 -7.70
N SER A 84 1.08 5.35 -7.85
CA SER A 84 0.04 5.15 -8.87
C SER A 84 -1.05 4.24 -8.31
N PRO A 85 -2.04 4.82 -7.58
CA PRO A 85 -3.12 4.03 -7.03
C PRO A 85 -3.89 3.31 -8.14
N PRO A 86 -4.29 2.05 -7.93
CA PRO A 86 -5.11 1.36 -8.91
C PRO A 86 -6.39 2.17 -9.17
N LYS A 87 -6.76 2.30 -10.45
CA LYS A 87 -7.93 3.10 -10.87
C LYS A 87 -9.24 2.58 -10.25
N GLU A 88 -9.31 1.29 -9.97
CA GLU A 88 -10.45 0.64 -9.33
C GLU A 88 -9.98 -0.29 -8.22
N ARG A 89 -10.72 -0.31 -7.11
CA ARG A 89 -10.57 -1.28 -6.02
C ARG A 89 -11.51 -2.45 -6.31
N ASP A 90 -10.98 -3.67 -6.49
CA ASP A 90 -11.81 -4.87 -6.67
C ASP A 90 -11.88 -5.66 -5.37
N LEU A 91 -13.00 -5.49 -4.64
CA LEU A 91 -13.30 -6.23 -3.41
C LEU A 91 -14.41 -7.26 -3.60
N GLU A 92 -14.86 -7.54 -4.84
CA GLU A 92 -16.03 -8.39 -5.07
C GLU A 92 -15.78 -9.84 -4.66
N LYS A 93 -14.53 -10.33 -4.76
CA LYS A 93 -14.16 -11.68 -4.28
C LYS A 93 -14.22 -11.78 -2.76
N VAL A 94 -13.70 -10.78 -2.05
CA VAL A 94 -13.75 -10.69 -0.58
C VAL A 94 -15.20 -10.57 -0.10
N LYS A 95 -16.00 -9.75 -0.77
CA LYS A 95 -17.44 -9.61 -0.49
C LYS A 95 -18.20 -10.92 -0.71
N LYS A 96 -17.91 -11.64 -1.80
CA LYS A 96 -18.50 -12.96 -2.08
C LYS A 96 -18.08 -14.00 -1.04
N TYR A 97 -16.82 -13.98 -0.62
CA TYR A 97 -16.30 -14.85 0.44
C TYR A 97 -17.07 -14.66 1.75
N TRP A 98 -17.22 -13.41 2.21
CA TRP A 98 -17.99 -13.10 3.42
C TRP A 98 -19.47 -13.42 3.31
N LYS A 99 -20.10 -13.25 2.14
CA LYS A 99 -21.49 -13.70 1.92
C LYS A 99 -21.64 -15.21 2.13
N MET A 100 -20.68 -16.01 1.66
CA MET A 100 -20.72 -17.46 1.86
C MET A 100 -20.58 -17.85 3.33
N ILE A 101 -19.77 -17.12 4.10
CA ILE A 101 -19.63 -17.31 5.55
C ILE A 101 -20.96 -16.99 6.26
N VAL A 102 -21.53 -15.81 6.00
CA VAL A 102 -22.80 -15.33 6.60
C VAL A 102 -23.98 -16.24 6.29
N ALA A 103 -23.98 -16.90 5.13
CA ALA A 103 -25.00 -17.88 4.75
C ALA A 103 -25.00 -19.15 5.61
N ILE A 104 -23.86 -19.48 6.24
CA ILE A 104 -23.68 -20.73 7.00
C ILE A 104 -23.74 -20.47 8.51
N LYS A 105 -23.05 -19.41 9.00
CA LYS A 105 -23.04 -19.02 10.41
C LYS A 105 -23.40 -17.54 10.54
N PRO A 106 -24.22 -17.16 11.55
CA PRO A 106 -24.44 -15.75 11.86
C PRO A 106 -23.12 -15.04 12.16
N VAL A 107 -22.88 -13.90 11.50
CA VAL A 107 -21.73 -13.03 11.75
C VAL A 107 -22.26 -11.66 12.14
N CYS A 108 -21.74 -11.08 13.21
CA CYS A 108 -21.96 -9.68 13.54
C CYS A 108 -20.79 -8.83 13.01
N GLU A 109 -21.08 -7.62 12.53
CA GLU A 109 -20.01 -6.70 12.15
C GLU A 109 -19.29 -6.15 13.39
N ILE A 110 -18.02 -5.79 13.21
CA ILE A 110 -17.09 -5.60 14.32
C ILE A 110 -17.26 -4.27 15.08
N TYR A 111 -18.05 -3.32 14.57
CA TYR A 111 -18.13 -1.96 15.10
C TYR A 111 -19.38 -1.70 15.95
N GLY A 112 -20.53 -2.24 15.54
CA GLY A 112 -21.81 -2.07 16.22
C GLY A 112 -22.48 -3.37 16.61
N GLU A 113 -21.80 -4.52 16.40
CA GLU A 113 -22.29 -5.87 16.70
C GLU A 113 -23.62 -6.22 16.01
N ASN A 114 -23.96 -5.50 14.93
CA ASN A 114 -25.18 -5.75 14.19
C ASN A 114 -25.04 -7.03 13.36
N PRO A 115 -26.05 -7.90 13.32
CA PRO A 115 -26.03 -9.06 12.44
C PRO A 115 -25.88 -8.66 10.97
N LEU A 116 -24.94 -9.29 10.29
CA LEU A 116 -24.77 -9.15 8.85
C LEU A 116 -25.81 -9.98 8.10
N ASN A 117 -26.22 -9.49 6.93
CA ASN A 117 -27.08 -10.23 6.02
C ASN A 117 -26.44 -10.25 4.62
N GLU A 118 -26.69 -11.30 3.84
CA GLU A 118 -26.09 -11.47 2.51
C GLU A 118 -26.41 -10.33 1.51
N LYS A 119 -27.50 -9.59 1.75
CA LYS A 119 -27.98 -8.52 0.87
C LYS A 119 -27.28 -7.17 1.12
N ASN A 120 -26.74 -6.95 2.33
CA ASN A 120 -26.23 -5.66 2.79
C ASN A 120 -24.84 -5.77 3.44
N ILE A 121 -23.94 -6.49 2.77
CA ILE A 121 -22.51 -6.53 3.14
C ILE A 121 -21.73 -5.50 2.33
N SER A 122 -20.96 -4.69 3.05
CA SER A 122 -19.83 -3.88 2.58
C SER A 122 -18.55 -4.47 3.17
N ILE A 123 -17.41 -4.18 2.54
CA ILE A 123 -16.09 -4.47 3.12
C ILE A 123 -15.46 -3.14 3.57
N ASP A 124 -14.92 -3.12 4.78
CA ASP A 124 -14.14 -2.01 5.34
C ASP A 124 -12.66 -2.41 5.47
N HIS A 125 -11.77 -1.41 5.37
CA HIS A 125 -10.36 -1.56 5.69
C HIS A 125 -10.11 -1.12 7.13
N PHE A 126 -9.75 -2.04 8.02
CA PHE A 126 -9.55 -1.74 9.44
C PHE A 126 -8.57 -0.58 9.65
N VAL A 127 -7.39 -0.66 9.03
CA VAL A 127 -6.52 0.50 8.78
C VAL A 127 -6.92 1.14 7.44
N PRO A 128 -7.21 2.45 7.39
CA PRO A 128 -7.72 3.13 6.20
C PRO A 128 -6.91 2.86 4.92
N TRP A 129 -7.62 2.57 3.83
CA TRP A 129 -7.00 2.33 2.52
C TRP A 129 -6.14 3.51 2.06
N SER A 130 -6.55 4.75 2.35
CA SER A 130 -5.73 5.94 2.03
C SER A 130 -4.37 5.97 2.71
N TYR A 131 -4.16 5.16 3.76
CA TYR A 131 -2.86 4.94 4.38
C TYR A 131 -2.12 3.74 3.81
N VAL A 132 -2.80 2.58 3.68
CA VAL A 132 -2.14 1.31 3.32
C VAL A 132 -1.96 1.12 1.82
N ALA A 133 -2.82 1.72 1.00
CA ALA A 133 -2.86 1.61 -0.46
C ALA A 133 -2.91 0.16 -1.00
N HIS A 134 -3.42 -0.78 -0.21
CA HIS A 134 -3.54 -2.18 -0.59
C HIS A 134 -4.82 -2.81 -0.06
N ASP A 135 -5.26 -3.88 -0.72
CA ASP A 135 -6.44 -4.67 -0.35
C ASP A 135 -6.04 -6.02 0.27
N GLU A 136 -5.03 -6.01 1.15
CA GLU A 136 -4.61 -7.20 1.91
C GLU A 136 -5.73 -7.73 2.81
N LEU A 137 -6.02 -9.02 2.69
CA LEU A 137 -7.17 -9.71 3.29
C LEU A 137 -7.22 -9.58 4.81
N TRP A 138 -6.06 -9.62 5.48
CA TRP A 138 -5.94 -9.46 6.93
C TRP A 138 -6.35 -8.06 7.44
N ASN A 139 -6.50 -7.08 6.54
CA ASN A 139 -6.98 -5.73 6.86
C ASN A 139 -8.45 -5.51 6.45
N LEU A 140 -9.14 -6.51 5.91
CA LEU A 140 -10.48 -6.39 5.33
C LEU A 140 -11.53 -7.08 6.18
N THR A 141 -12.54 -6.33 6.64
CA THR A 141 -13.59 -6.86 7.52
C THR A 141 -14.98 -6.57 6.96
N PRO A 142 -15.98 -7.47 7.12
CA PRO A 142 -17.32 -7.23 6.64
C PRO A 142 -18.06 -6.27 7.59
N THR A 143 -18.77 -5.32 7.01
CA THR A 143 -19.61 -4.38 7.76
C THR A 143 -20.81 -3.95 6.91
N THR A 144 -21.57 -2.97 7.37
CA THR A 144 -22.65 -2.34 6.59
C THR A 144 -22.14 -1.09 5.88
N ARG A 145 -22.79 -0.71 4.78
CA ARG A 145 -22.46 0.54 4.05
C ARG A 145 -22.50 1.76 4.98
N SER A 146 -23.50 1.84 5.87
CA SER A 146 -23.67 2.96 6.79
C SER A 146 -22.48 3.12 7.73
N ILE A 147 -22.02 2.02 8.32
CA ILE A 147 -20.89 2.03 9.27
C ILE A 147 -19.58 2.33 8.54
N ASN A 148 -19.34 1.67 7.40
CA ASN A 148 -18.18 1.94 6.55
C ASN A 148 -18.08 3.43 6.17
N SER A 149 -19.19 4.02 5.74
CA SER A 149 -19.24 5.46 5.43
C SER A 149 -19.03 6.35 6.66
N SER A 150 -19.48 5.93 7.85
CA SER A 150 -19.26 6.67 9.10
C SER A 150 -17.79 6.65 9.53
N LYS A 151 -17.13 5.49 9.42
CA LYS A 151 -15.70 5.34 9.74
C LYS A 151 -14.82 6.12 8.75
N SER A 152 -15.17 6.07 7.46
CA SER A 152 -14.44 6.77 6.39
C SER A 152 -12.94 6.46 6.46
N ASN A 153 -12.08 7.47 6.36
CA ASN A 153 -10.63 7.36 6.48
C ASN A 153 -10.11 7.44 7.92
N SER A 154 -10.92 7.20 8.95
CA SER A 154 -10.47 7.23 10.34
C SER A 154 -10.02 5.85 10.83
N LEU A 155 -9.12 5.84 11.81
CA LEU A 155 -8.70 4.63 12.51
C LEU A 155 -9.76 4.26 13.55
N PRO A 156 -10.26 3.01 13.56
CA PRO A 156 -11.16 2.55 14.61
C PRO A 156 -10.38 2.44 15.92
N ASP A 157 -10.99 2.81 17.05
CA ASP A 157 -10.35 2.65 18.36
C ASP A 157 -9.82 1.23 18.57
N TRP A 158 -8.51 1.13 18.74
CA TRP A 158 -7.80 -0.15 18.84
C TRP A 158 -8.37 -1.05 19.93
N ASN A 159 -8.53 -0.51 21.14
CA ASN A 159 -8.89 -1.32 22.31
C ASN A 159 -10.33 -1.82 22.24
N ILE A 160 -11.20 -1.08 21.55
CA ILE A 160 -12.60 -1.45 21.38
C ILE A 160 -12.75 -2.46 20.24
N TYR A 161 -12.15 -2.18 19.07
CA TYR A 161 -12.51 -2.89 17.84
C TYR A 161 -11.51 -3.97 17.41
N PHE A 162 -10.25 -3.91 17.84
CA PHE A 162 -9.28 -4.96 17.50
C PHE A 162 -9.68 -6.34 18.06
N PRO A 163 -10.15 -6.47 19.32
CA PRO A 163 -10.65 -7.76 19.82
C PRO A 163 -11.83 -8.31 19.01
N MET A 164 -12.69 -7.42 18.47
CA MET A 164 -13.84 -7.81 17.65
C MET A 164 -13.41 -8.22 16.24
N LEU A 165 -12.41 -7.55 15.67
CA LEU A 165 -11.74 -7.97 14.44
C LEU A 165 -11.17 -9.38 14.60
N CYS A 166 -10.42 -9.65 15.68
CA CYS A 166 -9.85 -10.97 15.95
C CYS A 166 -10.92 -12.08 15.96
N LYS A 167 -12.04 -11.86 16.63
CA LYS A 167 -13.16 -12.83 16.66
C LYS A 167 -13.75 -13.07 15.28
N SER A 168 -14.00 -12.02 14.51
CA SER A 168 -14.55 -12.11 13.15
C SER A 168 -13.59 -12.84 12.21
N GLU A 169 -12.31 -12.46 12.22
CA GLU A 169 -11.27 -13.09 11.39
C GLU A 169 -11.02 -14.54 11.78
N TYR A 170 -11.02 -14.87 13.08
CA TYR A 170 -10.85 -16.24 13.56
C TYR A 170 -12.05 -17.13 13.17
N LEU A 171 -13.29 -16.61 13.25
CA LEU A 171 -14.47 -17.31 12.74
C LEU A 171 -14.32 -17.65 11.25
N SER A 172 -13.87 -16.69 10.45
CA SER A 172 -13.58 -16.88 9.02
C SER A 172 -12.49 -17.94 8.80
N TYR A 173 -11.43 -17.90 9.60
CA TYR A 173 -10.34 -18.88 9.58
C TYR A 173 -10.82 -20.30 9.90
N GLU A 174 -11.63 -20.48 10.96
CA GLU A 174 -12.19 -21.79 11.31
C GLU A 174 -13.09 -22.32 10.20
N MET A 175 -13.97 -21.46 9.68
CA MET A 175 -14.86 -21.81 8.58
C MET A 175 -14.14 -22.18 7.30
N MET A 176 -13.02 -21.53 7.00
CA MET A 176 -12.15 -21.87 5.87
C MET A 176 -11.57 -23.28 5.99
N TRP A 177 -11.25 -23.75 7.19
CA TRP A 177 -10.75 -25.11 7.41
C TRP A 177 -11.86 -26.16 7.58
N GLU A 178 -13.04 -25.75 8.07
CA GLU A 178 -14.19 -26.62 8.29
C GLU A 178 -14.97 -26.92 7.00
N TYR A 179 -15.12 -25.93 6.09
CA TYR A 179 -15.98 -26.03 4.91
C TYR A 179 -15.20 -25.95 3.59
N PRO A 180 -15.15 -27.02 2.77
CA PRO A 180 -14.40 -27.05 1.51
C PRO A 180 -14.77 -25.94 0.51
N GLN A 181 -16.05 -25.55 0.47
CA GLN A 181 -16.53 -24.46 -0.38
C GLN A 181 -16.01 -23.09 0.07
N ILE A 182 -15.85 -22.88 1.39
CA ILE A 182 -15.27 -21.66 1.96
C ILE A 182 -13.77 -21.66 1.72
N HIS A 183 -13.09 -22.80 1.92
CA HIS A 183 -11.68 -22.97 1.58
C HIS A 183 -11.39 -22.58 0.13
N LYS A 184 -12.20 -23.08 -0.83
CA LYS A 184 -12.05 -22.74 -2.26
C LYS A 184 -12.29 -21.26 -2.55
N ALA A 185 -13.16 -20.60 -1.80
CA ALA A 185 -13.42 -19.17 -1.93
C ALA A 185 -12.28 -18.33 -1.32
N PHE A 186 -11.75 -18.75 -0.17
CA PHE A 186 -10.55 -18.17 0.44
C PHE A 186 -9.36 -18.26 -0.51
N GLU A 187 -9.08 -19.42 -1.10
CA GLU A 187 -7.96 -19.61 -2.02
C GLU A 187 -8.02 -18.69 -3.25
N LYS A 188 -9.23 -18.29 -3.67
CA LYS A 188 -9.39 -17.27 -4.72
C LYS A 188 -9.05 -15.87 -4.21
N CYS A 189 -9.46 -15.53 -2.99
CA CYS A 189 -9.12 -14.25 -2.37
C CYS A 189 -7.61 -14.16 -2.10
N ALA A 190 -7.01 -15.22 -1.54
CA ALA A 190 -5.59 -15.28 -1.18
C ALA A 190 -4.64 -15.07 -2.36
N ARG A 191 -5.04 -15.43 -3.59
CA ARG A 191 -4.22 -15.19 -4.79
C ARG A 191 -4.06 -13.71 -5.14
N GLU A 192 -5.00 -12.87 -4.70
CA GLU A 192 -5.06 -11.45 -5.08
C GLU A 192 -4.87 -10.52 -3.87
N HIS A 193 -5.24 -11.00 -2.69
CA HIS A 193 -5.32 -10.21 -1.46
C HIS A 193 -4.39 -10.73 -0.36
N LEU A 194 -3.46 -11.65 -0.65
CA LEU A 194 -2.40 -12.07 0.29
C LEU A 194 -1.05 -12.08 -0.44
N ASN A 195 -0.45 -10.90 -0.61
CA ASN A 195 0.79 -10.78 -1.38
C ASN A 195 2.01 -11.26 -0.61
N ASN A 196 1.99 -11.13 0.72
CA ASN A 196 3.07 -11.61 1.58
C ASN A 196 2.89 -13.11 1.90
N GLN A 197 3.72 -13.95 1.27
CA GLN A 197 3.70 -15.40 1.50
C GLN A 197 4.02 -15.76 2.95
N GLU A 198 4.90 -15.02 3.64
CA GLU A 198 5.20 -15.29 5.06
C GLU A 198 3.94 -15.09 5.91
N ILE A 199 3.20 -13.99 5.71
CA ILE A 199 1.92 -13.74 6.40
C ILE A 199 0.93 -14.87 6.09
N ARG A 200 0.84 -15.32 4.83
CA ARG A 200 -0.04 -16.43 4.45
C ARG A 200 0.27 -17.70 5.25
N HIS A 201 1.53 -18.11 5.31
CA HIS A 201 1.95 -19.30 6.04
C HIS A 201 1.83 -19.13 7.56
N ARG A 202 2.07 -17.93 8.09
CA ARG A 202 1.99 -17.67 9.53
C ARG A 202 0.55 -17.57 10.02
N LEU A 203 -0.30 -16.80 9.35
CA LEU A 203 -1.64 -16.48 9.85
C LEU A 203 -2.70 -17.53 9.47
N TYR A 204 -2.56 -18.14 8.28
CA TYR A 204 -3.60 -19.03 7.74
C TYR A 204 -3.20 -20.51 7.72
N GLN A 205 -2.16 -20.94 8.44
CA GLN A 205 -1.87 -22.38 8.62
C GLN A 205 -2.94 -23.07 9.45
N GLN A 206 -3.18 -24.36 9.22
CA GLN A 206 -4.18 -25.12 9.96
C GLN A 206 -3.74 -25.38 11.42
N GLY A 207 -4.71 -25.35 12.34
CA GLY A 207 -4.52 -25.78 13.73
C GLY A 207 -4.13 -24.68 14.73
N LEU A 208 -4.29 -23.40 14.37
CA LEU A 208 -4.08 -22.30 15.31
C LEU A 208 -5.28 -22.17 16.24
N SER A 209 -5.01 -21.96 17.53
CA SER A 209 -6.02 -21.49 18.48
C SER A 209 -6.37 -20.02 18.24
N GLU A 210 -7.54 -19.57 18.73
CA GLU A 210 -7.95 -18.16 18.65
C GLU A 210 -6.89 -17.21 19.23
N ARG A 211 -6.24 -17.61 20.34
CA ARG A 211 -5.19 -16.82 20.98
C ARG A 211 -3.95 -16.68 20.10
N GLU A 212 -3.51 -17.77 19.47
CA GLU A 212 -2.34 -17.76 18.58
C GLU A 212 -2.64 -16.97 17.30
N PHE A 213 -3.81 -17.16 16.72
CA PHE A 213 -4.27 -16.41 15.56
C PHE A 213 -4.32 -14.91 15.86
N SER A 214 -4.98 -14.53 16.97
CA SER A 214 -5.12 -13.13 17.38
C SER A 214 -3.78 -12.45 17.65
N GLY A 215 -2.85 -13.14 18.32
CA GLY A 215 -1.49 -12.61 18.56
C GLY A 215 -0.72 -12.39 17.26
N ARG A 216 -0.82 -13.32 16.30
CA ARG A 216 -0.18 -13.17 14.97
C ARG A 216 -0.83 -12.03 14.16
N LEU A 217 -2.15 -11.89 14.23
CA LEU A 217 -2.87 -10.80 13.58
C LEU A 217 -2.46 -9.45 14.18
N GLU A 218 -2.27 -9.37 15.50
CA GLU A 218 -1.79 -8.18 16.20
C GLU A 218 -0.39 -7.79 15.72
N GLU A 219 0.55 -8.74 15.65
CA GLU A 219 1.90 -8.51 15.14
C GLU A 219 1.92 -7.93 13.71
N ILE A 220 0.90 -8.26 12.91
CA ILE A 220 0.75 -7.76 11.53
C ILE A 220 0.12 -6.36 11.52
N ILE A 221 -1.01 -6.16 12.20
CA ILE A 221 -1.82 -4.94 12.07
C ILE A 221 -1.28 -3.82 12.96
N LEU A 222 -0.82 -4.11 14.18
CA LEU A 222 -0.45 -3.08 15.17
C LEU A 222 0.64 -2.12 14.65
N PRO A 223 1.73 -2.58 14.01
CA PRO A 223 2.74 -1.66 13.47
C PRO A 223 2.17 -0.73 12.39
N VAL A 224 1.30 -1.25 11.52
CA VAL A 224 0.66 -0.49 10.44
C VAL A 224 -0.32 0.54 11.02
N TYR A 225 -1.13 0.13 11.99
CA TYR A 225 -2.07 0.99 12.71
C TYR A 225 -1.35 2.12 13.46
N GLN A 226 -0.30 1.81 14.22
CA GLN A 226 0.49 2.81 14.96
C GLN A 226 1.14 3.80 14.01
N SER A 227 1.67 3.33 12.88
CA SER A 227 2.28 4.21 11.88
C SER A 227 1.25 5.14 11.23
N ALA A 228 0.06 4.65 10.89
CA ALA A 228 -1.05 5.48 10.42
C ALA A 228 -1.44 6.56 11.45
N LYS A 229 -1.51 6.18 12.73
CA LYS A 229 -1.80 7.10 13.84
C LYS A 229 -0.73 8.18 13.97
N SER A 230 0.55 7.83 13.86
CA SER A 230 1.66 8.79 13.87
C SER A 230 1.65 9.74 12.67
N MET A 231 1.03 9.36 11.55
CA MET A 231 0.83 10.21 10.37
C MET A 231 -0.42 11.11 10.45
N GLY A 232 -1.11 11.15 11.59
CA GLY A 232 -2.19 12.09 11.85
C GLY A 232 -3.60 11.62 11.46
N PHE A 233 -3.78 10.33 11.18
CA PHE A 233 -5.11 9.75 10.98
C PHE A 233 -5.94 9.84 12.27
N SER A 234 -7.17 10.36 12.17
CA SER A 234 -8.08 10.54 13.31
C SER A 234 -8.57 9.23 13.90
N ASN A 235 -8.78 9.20 15.22
CA ASN A 235 -9.45 8.07 15.89
C ASN A 235 -10.96 8.15 15.68
N TRP A 236 -11.62 6.99 15.64
CA TRP A 236 -13.06 6.85 15.43
C TRP A 236 -13.64 5.76 16.32
N SER A 237 -14.84 6.01 16.81
CA SER A 237 -15.70 5.01 17.43
C SER A 237 -17.12 5.18 16.92
N LEU A 238 -17.84 4.07 16.72
CA LEU A 238 -19.21 4.07 16.24
C LEU A 238 -20.14 4.80 17.21
N LYS A 239 -19.81 4.78 18.52
CA LYS A 239 -20.34 5.65 19.56
C LYS A 239 -19.37 5.78 20.74
N ALA A 240 -19.28 6.99 21.29
CA ALA A 240 -19.35 7.19 22.74
C ALA A 240 -20.82 7.32 23.14
#